data_AF-A0A9Q9XFJ2-F1
#
_entry.id   AF-A0A9Q9XFJ2-F1
#
_cell.length_a   1.000
_cell.length_b   1.000
_cell.length_c   1.000
_cell.angle_alpha   90.00
_cell.angle_beta   90.00
_cell.angle_gamma   90.00
#
_symmetry.space_group_name_H-M   'P 1'
#
loop_
_entity.id
_entity.type
_entity.pdbx_description
1 polymer ?
#
loop_
_entity_poly.entity_id
_entity_poly.type
_entity_poly.pdbx_seq_one_letter_code
_entity_poly.pdbx_strand_id
1 'polypeptide(L)'
;QQQRQPKKQNFQGIRKDVSADELLKSKVIDEKIYKDLTSGKVTVNHVSEMDSVRKYTLKGKQIASLVVFVQSTKQTMSIFNAKNKGLLTPGTSLVLLEAQAATGFMIDPVKNKKLSVEQAVTEGLVGTEWKNKLLSAERAVTGYTDPATGSIISLFQALKKDLIVKDHGIRLLEAQIATGGIIDPVHSHRVPVEVAYQRGYFDEEMNKILSYPDDDTKGFFDPNTQENLTYLQLVERCVRDPNTG
;
A
#
# COMPACT_ATOMS: atom_id res chain seq x y z
N GLN A 1 43.83 -5.95 -13.06
CA GLN A 1 42.76 -4.95 -12.86
C GLN A 1 41.50 -5.71 -12.46
N GLN A 2 41.07 -5.63 -11.19
CA GLN A 2 39.77 -6.18 -10.80
C GLN A 2 38.70 -5.23 -11.32
N GLN A 3 37.86 -5.69 -12.25
CA GLN A 3 36.62 -5.00 -12.60
C GLN A 3 35.80 -4.86 -11.31
N ARG A 4 35.74 -3.65 -10.76
CA ARG A 4 34.79 -3.32 -9.70
C ARG A 4 33.40 -3.55 -10.28
N GLN A 5 32.72 -4.61 -9.85
CA GLN A 5 31.31 -4.76 -10.15
C GLN A 5 30.60 -3.48 -9.69
N PRO A 6 29.78 -2.84 -10.54
CA PRO A 6 29.03 -1.67 -10.12
C PRO A 6 28.20 -2.07 -8.90
N LYS A 7 28.39 -1.34 -7.79
CA LYS A 7 27.65 -1.57 -6.56
C LYS A 7 26.17 -1.44 -6.90
N LYS A 8 25.39 -2.53 -6.80
CA LYS A 8 23.95 -2.50 -7.10
C LYS A 8 23.29 -1.45 -6.21
N GLN A 9 22.84 -0.36 -6.81
CA GLN A 9 22.15 0.72 -6.12
C GLN A 9 20.69 0.30 -5.98
N ASN A 10 20.39 -0.36 -4.86
CA ASN A 10 19.07 -0.90 -4.57
C ASN A 10 18.36 -0.04 -3.54
N PHE A 11 17.08 0.21 -3.78
CA PHE A 11 16.15 0.94 -2.93
C PHE A 11 15.23 -0.04 -2.21
N GLN A 12 14.81 0.29 -1.00
CA GLN A 12 13.89 -0.58 -0.26
C GLN A 12 12.47 -0.45 -0.84
N GLY A 13 11.96 -1.54 -1.43
CA GLY A 13 10.56 -1.67 -1.84
C GLY A 13 9.70 -2.36 -0.78
N ILE A 14 8.45 -2.68 -1.12
CA ILE A 14 7.40 -3.15 -0.20
C ILE A 14 7.70 -4.53 0.41
N ARG A 15 8.17 -5.47 -0.41
CA ARG A 15 8.54 -6.85 -0.08
C ARG A 15 9.93 -7.22 -0.59
N LYS A 16 10.41 -6.53 -1.62
CA LYS A 16 11.70 -6.76 -2.28
C LYS A 16 12.39 -5.43 -2.53
N ASP A 17 13.70 -5.46 -2.69
CA ASP A 17 14.47 -4.31 -3.15
C ASP A 17 14.18 -3.98 -4.61
N VAL A 18 14.26 -2.69 -4.94
CA VAL A 18 14.02 -2.11 -6.26
C VAL A 18 15.35 -1.58 -6.82
N SER A 19 15.71 -1.94 -8.04
CA SER A 19 16.93 -1.42 -8.66
C SER A 19 16.75 0.02 -9.14
N ALA A 20 17.86 0.77 -9.23
CA ALA A 20 17.86 2.09 -9.86
C ALA A 20 17.35 2.07 -11.31
N ASP A 21 17.67 1.02 -12.08
CA ASP A 21 17.16 0.85 -13.45
C ASP A 21 15.65 0.77 -13.49
N GLU A 22 15.05 0.08 -12.51
CA GLU A 22 13.60 -0.05 -12.43
C GLU A 22 12.93 1.27 -12.02
N LEU A 23 13.53 2.02 -11.10
CA LEU A 23 13.05 3.36 -10.78
C LEU A 23 13.12 4.33 -11.97
N LEU A 24 14.12 4.18 -12.85
CA LEU A 24 14.20 4.95 -14.10
C LEU A 24 13.12 4.50 -15.10
N LYS A 25 12.96 3.19 -15.32
CA LYS A 25 11.94 2.63 -16.22
C LYS A 25 10.51 2.97 -15.78
N SER A 26 10.28 3.04 -14.48
CA SER A 26 9.01 3.45 -13.89
C SER A 26 8.87 4.96 -13.73
N LYS A 27 9.81 5.76 -14.28
CA LYS A 27 9.79 7.23 -14.25
C LYS A 27 9.69 7.82 -12.84
N VAL A 28 10.11 7.07 -11.83
CA VAL A 28 10.20 7.51 -10.43
C VAL A 28 11.42 8.42 -10.25
N ILE A 29 12.52 8.12 -10.95
CA ILE A 29 13.69 8.99 -11.07
C ILE A 29 13.92 9.34 -12.54
N ASP A 30 14.53 10.49 -12.78
CA ASP A 30 14.93 10.92 -14.12
C ASP A 30 16.36 10.42 -14.47
N GLU A 31 16.76 10.63 -15.72
CA GLU A 31 18.10 10.25 -16.19
C GLU A 31 19.22 10.97 -15.43
N LYS A 32 18.99 12.19 -14.95
CA LYS A 32 19.99 12.98 -14.25
C LYS A 32 20.29 12.35 -12.90
N ILE A 33 19.26 12.06 -12.11
CA ILE A 33 19.36 11.37 -10.82
C ILE A 33 20.00 9.99 -11.02
N TYR A 34 19.59 9.25 -12.06
CA TYR A 34 20.19 7.95 -12.37
C TYR A 34 21.70 8.04 -12.67
N LYS A 35 22.12 9.01 -13.48
CA LYS A 35 23.55 9.27 -13.79
C LYS A 35 24.33 9.72 -12.55
N ASP A 36 23.74 10.58 -11.72
CA ASP A 36 24.39 11.05 -10.49
C ASP A 36 24.50 9.93 -9.44
N LEU A 37 23.54 9.00 -9.39
CA LEU A 37 23.55 7.83 -8.52
C LEU A 37 24.57 6.78 -8.99
N THR A 38 24.61 6.49 -10.29
CA THR A 38 25.56 5.53 -10.88
C THR A 38 27.00 6.02 -10.85
N SER A 39 27.22 7.33 -10.97
CA SER A 39 28.54 7.96 -10.80
C SER A 39 28.95 8.18 -9.33
N GLY A 40 28.05 7.94 -8.37
CA GLY A 40 28.32 8.06 -6.94
C GLY A 40 28.32 9.50 -6.40
N LYS A 41 27.85 10.48 -7.17
CA LYS A 41 27.68 11.87 -6.70
C LYS A 41 26.58 12.00 -5.65
N VAL A 42 25.54 11.19 -5.77
CA VAL A 42 24.47 11.08 -4.77
C VAL A 42 24.38 9.64 -4.27
N THR A 43 23.85 9.49 -3.05
CA THR A 43 23.67 8.17 -2.42
C THR A 43 22.23 7.70 -2.55
N VAL A 44 22.01 6.38 -2.45
CA VAL A 44 20.65 5.81 -2.36
C VAL A 44 19.85 6.44 -1.23
N ASN A 45 20.46 6.68 -0.07
CA ASN A 45 19.78 7.31 1.06
C ASN A 45 19.27 8.70 0.70
N HIS A 46 20.14 9.54 0.12
CA HIS A 46 19.77 10.89 -0.30
C HIS A 46 18.62 10.88 -1.32
N VAL A 47 18.71 10.02 -2.35
CA VAL A 47 17.66 9.92 -3.37
C VAL A 47 16.35 9.37 -2.79
N SER A 48 16.41 8.43 -1.85
CA SER A 48 15.22 7.87 -1.17
C SER A 48 14.46 8.94 -0.37
N GLU A 49 15.18 9.89 0.22
CA GLU A 49 14.61 10.97 1.03
C GLU A 49 13.96 12.08 0.18
N MET A 50 14.21 12.13 -1.13
CA MET A 50 13.60 13.11 -2.03
C MET A 50 12.08 12.94 -2.10
N ASP A 51 11.34 14.04 -2.00
CA ASP A 51 9.88 14.06 -2.06
C ASP A 51 9.29 13.39 -3.31
N SER A 52 9.98 13.49 -4.44
CA SER A 52 9.60 12.86 -5.71
C SER A 52 9.69 11.33 -5.68
N VAL A 53 10.59 10.75 -4.88
CA VAL A 53 10.91 9.32 -4.84
C VAL A 53 10.28 8.63 -3.63
N ARG A 54 10.21 9.31 -2.48
CA ARG A 54 9.71 8.74 -1.21
C ARG A 54 8.28 8.23 -1.27
N LYS A 55 7.45 8.75 -2.18
CA LYS A 55 6.06 8.28 -2.37
C LYS A 55 5.99 6.92 -3.07
N TYR A 56 7.03 6.57 -3.84
CA TYR A 56 7.09 5.38 -4.65
C TYR A 56 7.93 4.26 -4.04
N THR A 57 8.79 4.58 -3.08
CA THR A 57 9.66 3.64 -2.35
C THR A 57 9.33 3.64 -0.85
N LEU A 58 9.77 2.63 -0.10
CA LEU A 58 9.46 2.57 1.34
C LEU A 58 10.32 3.47 2.21
N LYS A 59 11.53 3.81 1.75
CA LYS A 59 12.52 4.51 2.56
C LYS A 59 12.28 6.01 2.41
N GLY A 60 11.69 6.64 3.43
CA GLY A 60 11.45 8.09 3.43
C GLY A 60 10.04 8.53 3.84
N LYS A 61 9.07 7.60 3.98
CA LYS A 61 7.78 7.89 4.62
C LYS A 61 7.19 6.65 5.31
N GLN A 62 6.41 6.84 6.37
CA GLN A 62 5.47 5.82 6.82
C GLN A 62 4.41 5.64 5.71
N ILE A 63 4.03 4.39 5.40
CA ILE A 63 2.86 4.19 4.54
C ILE A 63 1.69 4.69 5.36
N ALA A 64 1.05 5.77 4.90
CA ALA A 64 -0.12 6.33 5.55
C ALA A 64 -1.15 5.19 5.67
N SER A 65 -1.36 4.74 6.90
CA SER A 65 -2.20 3.60 7.21
C SER A 65 -3.07 4.02 8.37
N LEU A 66 -4.34 3.68 8.30
CA LEU A 66 -5.29 4.08 9.32
C LEU A 66 -5.09 3.23 10.58
N VAL A 67 -5.05 3.91 11.72
CA VAL A 67 -5.05 3.32 13.07
C VAL A 67 -6.09 4.05 13.92
N VAL A 68 -6.44 3.49 15.08
CA VAL A 68 -7.49 4.08 15.92
C VAL A 68 -6.86 4.96 16.98
N PHE A 69 -7.28 6.23 17.01
CA PHE A 69 -6.93 7.19 18.06
C PHE A 69 -8.17 7.56 18.87
N VAL A 70 -8.13 7.29 20.17
CA VAL A 70 -9.22 7.62 21.09
C VAL A 70 -8.96 9.00 21.68
N GLN A 71 -9.71 10.01 21.22
CA GLN A 71 -9.46 11.42 21.56
C GLN A 71 -9.58 11.73 23.05
N SER A 72 -10.49 11.06 23.77
CA SER A 72 -10.75 11.28 25.20
C SER A 72 -9.61 10.79 26.09
N THR A 73 -8.96 9.68 25.72
CA THR A 73 -7.86 9.08 26.48
C THR A 73 -6.48 9.38 25.89
N LYS A 74 -6.44 10.01 24.71
CA LYS A 74 -5.21 10.24 23.92
C LYS A 74 -4.43 8.96 23.64
N GLN A 75 -5.12 7.83 23.51
CA GLN A 75 -4.51 6.53 23.25
C GLN A 75 -4.63 6.14 21.77
N THR A 76 -3.49 5.80 21.17
CA THR A 76 -3.43 5.15 19.85
C THR A 76 -3.44 3.63 20.04
N MET A 77 -4.19 2.91 19.21
CA MET A 77 -4.25 1.44 19.23
C MET A 77 -4.46 0.84 17.84
N SER A 78 -4.13 -0.45 17.71
CA SER A 78 -4.41 -1.21 16.50
C SER A 78 -5.92 -1.34 16.26
N ILE A 79 -6.31 -1.53 15.00
CA ILE A 79 -7.71 -1.75 14.61
C ILE A 79 -8.29 -2.99 15.31
N PHE A 80 -7.49 -4.05 15.48
CA PHE A 80 -7.93 -5.26 16.18
C PHE A 80 -8.18 -5.02 17.68
N ASN A 81 -7.34 -4.22 18.34
CA ASN A 81 -7.58 -3.85 19.73
C ASN A 81 -8.83 -2.96 19.89
N ALA A 82 -9.06 -2.05 18.94
CA ALA A 82 -10.28 -1.24 18.91
C ALA A 82 -11.54 -2.10 18.74
N LYS A 83 -11.50 -3.12 17.86
CA LYS A 83 -12.55 -4.15 17.72
C LYS A 83 -12.82 -4.85 19.05
N ASN A 84 -11.77 -5.35 19.71
CA ASN A 84 -11.91 -6.10 20.97
C ASN A 84 -12.46 -5.24 22.12
N LYS A 85 -12.26 -3.92 22.07
CA LYS A 85 -12.83 -2.94 23.00
C LYS A 85 -14.24 -2.46 22.59
N GLY A 86 -14.80 -2.95 21.49
CA GLY A 86 -16.11 -2.54 20.99
C GLY A 86 -16.16 -1.13 20.38
N LEU A 87 -15.00 -0.51 20.11
CA LEU A 87 -14.93 0.81 19.47
C LEU A 87 -15.16 0.75 17.96
N LEU A 88 -14.91 -0.41 17.35
CA LEU A 88 -15.20 -0.69 15.95
C LEU A 88 -15.98 -1.99 15.84
N THR A 89 -16.91 -2.04 14.88
CA THR A 89 -17.60 -3.28 14.54
C THR A 89 -16.65 -4.27 13.87
N PRO A 90 -16.88 -5.59 13.97
CA PRO A 90 -16.06 -6.58 13.27
C PRO A 90 -15.98 -6.36 11.75
N GLY A 91 -17.07 -5.89 11.13
CA GLY A 91 -17.12 -5.59 9.70
C GLY A 91 -16.21 -4.42 9.32
N THR A 92 -16.36 -3.28 10.00
CA THR A 92 -15.52 -2.09 9.77
C THR A 92 -14.04 -2.41 10.01
N SER A 93 -13.73 -3.14 11.09
CA SER A 93 -12.35 -3.53 11.40
C SER A 93 -11.71 -4.41 10.34
N LEU A 94 -12.45 -5.39 9.80
CA LEU A 94 -11.94 -6.26 8.75
C LEU A 94 -11.61 -5.45 7.49
N VAL A 95 -12.51 -4.57 7.06
CA VAL A 95 -12.31 -3.72 5.87
C VAL A 95 -11.07 -2.82 6.01
N LEU A 96 -10.86 -2.21 7.17
CA LEU A 96 -9.68 -1.38 7.42
C LEU A 96 -8.38 -2.20 7.45
N LEU A 97 -8.41 -3.42 8.00
CA LEU A 97 -7.25 -4.31 8.00
C LEU A 97 -6.94 -4.86 6.60
N GLU A 98 -7.95 -5.12 5.78
CA GLU A 98 -7.77 -5.48 4.36
C GLU A 98 -7.09 -4.35 3.59
N ALA A 99 -7.48 -3.09 3.84
CA ALA A 99 -6.81 -1.92 3.25
C ALA A 99 -5.34 -1.80 3.70
N GLN A 100 -5.02 -2.06 4.99
CA GLN A 100 -3.63 -2.12 5.45
C GLN A 100 -2.83 -3.21 4.72
N ALA A 101 -3.38 -4.43 4.63
CA ALA A 101 -2.74 -5.53 3.93
C ALA A 101 -2.49 -5.21 2.45
N ALA A 102 -3.48 -4.61 1.78
CA ALA A 102 -3.43 -4.28 0.36
C ALA A 102 -2.54 -3.06 0.01
N THR A 103 -2.18 -2.26 1.00
CA THR A 103 -1.30 -1.08 0.83
C THR A 103 0.13 -1.32 1.31
N GLY A 104 0.40 -2.49 1.88
CA GLY A 104 1.75 -2.98 2.09
C GLY A 104 1.96 -3.67 3.42
N PHE A 105 1.37 -3.25 4.52
CA PHE A 105 1.72 -3.79 5.84
C PHE A 105 0.59 -3.70 6.84
N MET A 106 0.55 -4.67 7.74
CA MET A 106 -0.17 -4.55 8.99
C MET A 106 0.62 -3.65 9.93
N ILE A 107 -0.05 -2.68 10.55
CA ILE A 107 0.61 -1.66 11.37
C ILE A 107 0.36 -1.92 12.85
N ASP A 108 1.45 -2.05 13.61
CA ASP A 108 1.42 -1.92 15.07
C ASP A 108 1.78 -0.48 15.44
N PRO A 109 0.79 0.36 15.78
CA PRO A 109 1.06 1.76 16.12
C PRO A 109 1.75 1.94 17.46
N VAL A 110 1.68 0.96 18.36
CA VAL A 110 2.29 1.07 19.70
C VAL A 110 3.78 0.76 19.63
N LYS A 111 4.15 -0.27 18.86
CA LYS A 111 5.56 -0.65 18.65
C LYS A 111 6.19 0.00 17.41
N ASN A 112 5.41 0.77 16.65
CA ASN A 112 5.79 1.37 15.37
C ASN A 112 6.39 0.33 14.39
N LYS A 113 5.74 -0.84 14.29
CA LYS A 113 6.17 -1.93 13.40
C LYS A 113 5.29 -2.03 12.16
N LYS A 114 5.93 -2.40 11.06
CA LYS A 114 5.29 -2.78 9.80
C LYS A 114 5.50 -4.29 9.61
N LEU A 115 4.41 -5.04 9.57
CA LEU A 115 4.43 -6.51 9.55
C LEU A 115 3.75 -7.05 8.30
N SER A 116 4.18 -8.22 7.82
CA SER A 116 3.35 -9.02 6.92
C SER A 116 2.10 -9.53 7.66
N VAL A 117 1.10 -10.01 6.92
CA VAL A 117 -0.10 -10.60 7.55
C VAL A 117 0.28 -11.78 8.45
N GLU A 118 1.20 -12.64 8.00
CA GLU A 118 1.64 -13.79 8.79
C GLU A 118 2.34 -13.39 10.09
N GLN A 119 3.21 -12.38 10.03
CA GLN A 119 3.89 -11.84 11.21
C GLN A 119 2.89 -11.19 12.16
N ALA A 120 1.92 -10.43 11.63
CA ALA A 120 0.88 -9.78 12.44
C ALA A 120 0.01 -10.79 13.20
N VAL A 121 -0.34 -11.91 12.57
CA VAL A 121 -1.07 -13.00 13.24
C VAL A 121 -0.20 -13.67 14.30
N THR A 122 1.07 -13.92 13.98
CA THR A 122 2.02 -14.56 14.91
C THR A 122 2.30 -13.69 16.14
N GLU A 123 2.41 -12.37 15.96
CA GLU A 123 2.60 -11.40 17.05
C GLU A 123 1.28 -11.02 17.77
N GLY A 124 0.13 -11.59 17.36
CA GLY A 124 -1.17 -11.30 17.95
C GLY A 124 -1.71 -9.89 17.66
N LEU A 125 -1.14 -9.17 16.68
CA LEU A 125 -1.64 -7.89 16.21
C LEU A 125 -3.03 -8.04 15.55
N VAL A 126 -3.29 -9.21 14.96
CA VAL A 126 -4.57 -9.57 14.36
C VAL A 126 -4.96 -11.00 14.76
N GLY A 127 -6.26 -11.23 14.94
CA GLY A 127 -6.81 -12.55 15.21
C GLY A 127 -6.64 -13.56 14.06
N THR A 128 -6.44 -14.83 14.43
CA THR A 128 -6.25 -15.94 13.49
C THR A 128 -7.47 -16.16 12.59
N GLU A 129 -8.66 -15.76 13.05
CA GLU A 129 -9.92 -15.87 12.30
C GLU A 129 -9.92 -15.07 11.00
N TRP A 130 -9.09 -14.02 10.91
CA TRP A 130 -9.01 -13.15 9.73
C TRP A 130 -7.80 -13.44 8.84
N LYS A 131 -6.92 -14.37 9.24
CA LYS A 131 -5.67 -14.68 8.51
C LYS A 131 -5.90 -14.87 7.01
N ASN A 132 -6.82 -15.75 6.62
CA ASN A 132 -7.03 -16.09 5.21
C ASN A 132 -7.60 -14.92 4.39
N LYS A 133 -8.48 -14.11 5.00
CA LYS A 133 -9.04 -12.93 4.34
C LYS A 133 -7.97 -11.87 4.11
N LEU A 134 -7.14 -11.63 5.11
CA LEU A 134 -6.04 -10.67 5.02
C LEU A 134 -4.93 -11.13 4.08
N LEU A 135 -4.61 -12.43 4.05
CA LEU A 135 -3.69 -12.99 3.04
C LEU A 135 -4.24 -12.83 1.61
N SER A 136 -5.56 -12.88 1.44
CA SER A 136 -6.20 -12.59 0.15
C SER A 136 -6.04 -11.13 -0.25
N ALA A 137 -6.17 -10.19 0.71
CA ALA A 137 -5.94 -8.76 0.47
C ALA A 137 -4.45 -8.43 0.25
N GLU A 138 -3.52 -9.09 0.96
CA GLU A 138 -2.07 -8.90 0.82
C GLU A 138 -1.57 -9.28 -0.60
N ARG A 139 -2.30 -10.11 -1.34
CA ARG A 139 -2.03 -10.39 -2.77
C ARG A 139 -2.17 -9.15 -3.66
N ALA A 140 -2.85 -8.10 -3.23
CA ALA A 140 -2.80 -6.82 -3.92
C ALA A 140 -1.39 -6.21 -3.96
N VAL A 141 -0.50 -6.66 -3.07
CA VAL A 141 0.91 -6.23 -2.96
C VAL A 141 1.86 -7.27 -3.51
N THR A 142 1.65 -8.56 -3.17
CA THR A 142 2.54 -9.66 -3.58
C THR A 142 2.18 -10.23 -4.96
N GLY A 143 1.00 -9.87 -5.46
CA GLY A 143 0.44 -10.30 -6.73
C GLY A 143 -0.45 -11.54 -6.63
N TYR A 144 -1.33 -11.69 -7.61
CA TYR A 144 -2.21 -12.84 -7.77
C TYR A 144 -1.59 -13.83 -8.75
N THR A 145 -1.75 -15.13 -8.54
CA THR A 145 -1.33 -16.13 -9.51
C THR A 145 -2.45 -16.31 -10.55
N ASP A 146 -2.14 -16.05 -11.81
CA ASP A 146 -3.05 -16.32 -12.92
C ASP A 146 -3.19 -17.85 -13.11
N PRO A 147 -4.40 -18.42 -12.97
CA PRO A 147 -4.60 -19.86 -13.12
C PRO A 147 -4.26 -20.39 -14.52
N ALA A 148 -4.33 -19.56 -15.55
CA ALA A 148 -4.11 -19.98 -16.94
C ALA A 148 -2.61 -20.06 -17.30
N THR A 149 -1.79 -19.17 -16.74
CA THR A 149 -0.37 -19.02 -17.11
C THR A 149 0.60 -19.32 -15.98
N GLY A 150 0.13 -19.35 -14.73
CA GLY A 150 0.96 -19.43 -13.52
C GLY A 150 1.73 -18.14 -13.21
N SER A 151 1.58 -17.09 -14.02
CA SER A 151 2.30 -15.83 -13.82
C SER A 151 1.70 -14.98 -12.71
N ILE A 152 2.52 -14.13 -12.10
CA ILE A 152 2.05 -13.12 -11.15
C ILE A 152 1.39 -11.97 -11.92
N ILE A 153 0.16 -11.61 -11.55
CA ILE A 153 -0.61 -10.50 -12.11
C ILE A 153 -1.00 -9.51 -11.01
N SER A 154 -1.27 -8.26 -11.40
CA SER A 154 -1.69 -7.20 -10.47
C SER A 154 -3.12 -7.37 -9.98
N LEU A 155 -3.47 -6.61 -8.93
CA LEU A 155 -4.84 -6.49 -8.43
C LEU A 155 -5.83 -6.14 -9.54
N PHE A 156 -5.48 -5.19 -10.40
CA PHE A 156 -6.33 -4.76 -11.49
C PHE A 156 -6.48 -5.81 -12.60
N GLN A 157 -5.41 -6.53 -12.91
CA GLN A 157 -5.47 -7.64 -13.87
C GLN A 157 -6.29 -8.80 -13.33
N ALA A 158 -6.20 -9.09 -12.03
CA ALA A 158 -7.04 -10.08 -11.36
C ALA A 158 -8.52 -9.65 -11.37
N LEU A 159 -8.80 -8.36 -11.19
CA LEU A 159 -10.13 -7.77 -11.31
C LEU A 159 -10.71 -7.95 -12.72
N LYS A 160 -9.93 -7.64 -13.78
CA LYS A 160 -10.35 -7.82 -15.18
C LYS A 160 -10.58 -9.27 -15.59
N LYS A 161 -10.02 -10.21 -14.84
CA LYS A 161 -10.15 -11.66 -15.07
C LYS A 161 -11.17 -12.31 -14.13
N ASP A 162 -11.95 -11.52 -13.39
CA ASP A 162 -12.95 -11.99 -12.42
C ASP A 162 -12.39 -12.96 -11.36
N LEU A 163 -11.09 -12.87 -11.06
CA LEU A 163 -10.43 -13.69 -10.03
C LEU A 163 -10.68 -13.18 -8.62
N ILE A 164 -11.19 -11.95 -8.50
CA ILE A 164 -11.58 -11.30 -7.25
C ILE A 164 -12.95 -10.66 -7.43
N VAL A 165 -13.71 -10.57 -6.34
CA VAL A 165 -15.00 -9.88 -6.32
C VAL A 165 -14.81 -8.41 -6.67
N LYS A 166 -15.64 -7.88 -7.57
CA LYS A 166 -15.47 -6.54 -8.15
C LYS A 166 -15.36 -5.44 -7.09
N ASP A 167 -16.35 -5.34 -6.20
CA ASP A 167 -16.42 -4.32 -5.15
C ASP A 167 -15.23 -4.41 -4.18
N HIS A 168 -14.80 -5.64 -3.87
CA HIS A 168 -13.62 -5.87 -3.06
C HIS A 168 -12.36 -5.34 -3.77
N GLY A 169 -12.19 -5.65 -5.06
CA GLY A 169 -11.04 -5.19 -5.85
C GLY A 169 -10.98 -3.67 -6.01
N ILE A 170 -12.12 -3.03 -6.29
CA ILE A 170 -12.25 -1.57 -6.40
C ILE A 170 -11.83 -0.90 -5.09
N ARG A 171 -12.34 -1.40 -3.95
CA ARG A 171 -11.98 -0.90 -2.62
C ARG A 171 -10.48 -0.98 -2.32
N LEU A 172 -9.83 -2.07 -2.71
CA LEU A 172 -8.38 -2.22 -2.52
C LEU A 172 -7.57 -1.29 -3.44
N LEU A 173 -8.01 -1.10 -4.70
CA LEU A 173 -7.38 -0.16 -5.63
C LEU A 173 -7.45 1.28 -5.12
N GLU A 174 -8.62 1.68 -4.62
CA GLU A 174 -8.83 2.98 -4.01
C GLU A 174 -7.87 3.23 -2.84
N ALA A 175 -7.72 2.27 -1.95
CA ALA A 175 -6.78 2.35 -0.83
C ALA A 175 -5.31 2.50 -1.32
N GLN A 176 -4.90 1.81 -2.39
CA GLN A 176 -3.56 1.99 -2.96
C GLN A 176 -3.35 3.40 -3.51
N ILE A 177 -4.31 3.91 -4.29
CA ILE A 177 -4.23 5.26 -4.88
C ILE A 177 -4.13 6.32 -3.79
N ALA A 178 -5.04 6.28 -2.82
CA ALA A 178 -5.08 7.24 -1.71
C ALA A 178 -3.82 7.19 -0.81
N THR A 179 -3.08 6.08 -0.81
CA THR A 179 -1.85 5.92 0.00
C THR A 179 -0.55 6.12 -0.78
N GLY A 180 -0.62 6.52 -2.05
CA GLY A 180 0.55 6.93 -2.84
C GLY A 180 0.62 6.39 -4.26
N GLY A 181 -0.38 5.63 -4.72
CA GLY A 181 -0.46 5.10 -6.08
C GLY A 181 -0.53 3.58 -6.17
N ILE A 182 -0.71 3.09 -7.40
CA ILE A 182 -0.85 1.67 -7.74
C ILE A 182 0.43 0.90 -7.42
N ILE A 183 0.30 -0.29 -6.87
CA ILE A 183 1.43 -1.16 -6.55
C ILE A 183 1.74 -2.08 -7.73
N ASP A 184 3.03 -2.12 -8.12
CA ASP A 184 3.57 -3.15 -9.00
C ASP A 184 3.97 -4.38 -8.16
N PRO A 185 3.29 -5.53 -8.31
CA PRO A 185 3.61 -6.72 -7.52
C PRO A 185 4.90 -7.42 -7.94
N VAL A 186 5.36 -7.22 -9.17
CA VAL A 186 6.59 -7.83 -9.71
C VAL A 186 7.81 -7.10 -9.16
N HIS A 187 7.80 -5.78 -9.26
CA HIS A 187 8.91 -4.91 -8.83
C HIS A 187 8.76 -4.40 -7.40
N SER A 188 7.63 -4.69 -6.75
CA SER A 188 7.41 -4.46 -5.32
C SER A 188 7.53 -2.98 -4.91
N HIS A 189 7.00 -2.06 -5.72
CA HIS A 189 6.97 -0.63 -5.39
C HIS A 189 5.76 0.05 -6.03
N ARG A 190 5.46 1.29 -5.61
CA ARG A 190 4.37 2.05 -6.24
C ARG A 190 4.85 2.69 -7.53
N VAL A 191 3.96 2.80 -8.51
CA VAL A 191 4.25 3.42 -9.79
C VAL A 191 3.37 4.66 -10.04
N PRO A 192 3.85 5.66 -10.78
CA PRO A 192 3.00 6.74 -11.30
C PRO A 192 1.81 6.18 -12.12
N VAL A 193 0.71 6.93 -12.17
CA VAL A 193 -0.53 6.47 -12.82
C VAL A 193 -0.33 6.19 -14.31
N GLU A 194 0.48 7.01 -14.98
CA GLU A 194 0.79 6.86 -16.41
C GLU A 194 1.58 5.57 -16.66
N VAL A 195 2.44 5.19 -15.72
CA VAL A 195 3.20 3.93 -15.79
C VAL A 195 2.31 2.74 -15.45
N ALA A 196 1.37 2.90 -14.51
CA ALA A 196 0.37 1.89 -14.22
C ALA A 196 -0.49 1.57 -15.47
N TYR A 197 -0.87 2.59 -16.25
CA TYR A 197 -1.56 2.41 -17.53
C TYR A 197 -0.71 1.63 -18.53
N GLN A 198 0.57 2.03 -18.71
CA GLN A 198 1.48 1.37 -19.64
C GLN A 198 1.73 -0.10 -19.30
N ARG A 199 1.75 -0.44 -18.01
CA ARG A 199 1.93 -1.84 -17.53
C ARG A 199 0.62 -2.63 -17.46
N GLY A 200 -0.52 -2.00 -17.75
CA GLY A 200 -1.84 -2.62 -17.61
C GLY A 200 -2.21 -2.95 -16.17
N TYR A 201 -1.66 -2.23 -15.19
CA TYR A 201 -2.01 -2.35 -13.78
C TYR A 201 -3.13 -1.41 -13.35
N PHE A 202 -3.54 -0.52 -14.26
CA PHE A 202 -4.65 0.39 -14.10
C PHE A 202 -5.08 0.86 -15.49
N ASP A 203 -6.23 1.52 -15.63
CA ASP A 203 -6.63 2.18 -16.88
C ASP A 203 -7.50 3.42 -16.64
N GLU A 204 -7.75 4.17 -17.72
CA GLU A 204 -8.53 5.40 -17.68
C GLU A 204 -10.00 5.17 -17.29
N GLU A 205 -10.57 4.03 -17.64
CA GLU A 205 -11.94 3.68 -17.28
C GLU A 205 -12.08 3.52 -15.76
N MET A 206 -11.21 2.73 -15.16
CA MET A 206 -11.18 2.57 -13.71
C MET A 206 -10.81 3.87 -12.99
N ASN A 207 -9.93 4.69 -13.58
CA ASN A 207 -9.63 6.01 -13.04
C ASN A 207 -10.87 6.92 -13.01
N LYS A 208 -11.72 6.88 -14.05
CA LYS A 208 -12.99 7.60 -14.06
C LYS A 208 -13.92 7.09 -12.97
N ILE A 209 -14.09 5.76 -12.84
CA ILE A 209 -14.90 5.14 -11.78
C ILE A 209 -14.45 5.64 -10.40
N LEU A 210 -13.15 5.53 -10.09
CA LEU A 210 -12.61 5.95 -8.78
C LEU A 210 -12.57 7.48 -8.56
N SER A 211 -12.75 8.28 -9.62
CA SER A 211 -12.82 9.75 -9.50
C SER A 211 -14.21 10.26 -9.12
N TYR A 212 -15.26 9.46 -9.33
CA TYR A 212 -16.63 9.82 -8.98
C TYR A 212 -17.07 9.05 -7.74
N PRO A 213 -17.26 9.73 -6.59
CA PRO A 213 -17.68 9.08 -5.35
C PRO A 213 -19.18 8.74 -5.39
N ASP A 214 -19.52 7.61 -5.98
CA ASP A 214 -20.84 6.98 -5.96
C ASP A 214 -20.95 5.91 -4.87
N ASP A 215 -22.07 5.20 -4.80
CA ASP A 215 -22.28 4.14 -3.80
C ASP A 215 -21.39 2.90 -4.07
N ASP A 216 -20.96 2.69 -5.31
CA ASP A 216 -20.10 1.57 -5.71
C ASP A 216 -18.64 1.77 -5.26
N THR A 217 -18.23 3.01 -4.99
CA THR A 217 -16.88 3.38 -4.54
C THR A 217 -16.78 3.64 -3.03
N LYS A 218 -17.90 3.86 -2.33
CA LYS A 218 -17.95 4.11 -0.87
C LYS A 218 -17.86 2.82 -0.05
N GLY A 219 -16.75 2.11 -0.18
CA GLY A 219 -16.52 0.81 0.45
C GLY A 219 -16.10 0.86 1.93
N PHE A 220 -15.94 2.04 2.53
CA PHE A 220 -15.48 2.23 3.92
C PHE A 220 -16.57 2.91 4.77
N PHE A 221 -16.50 2.73 6.09
CA PHE A 221 -17.50 3.25 7.03
C PHE A 221 -16.83 4.08 8.12
N ASP A 222 -17.31 5.30 8.34
CA ASP A 222 -16.87 6.16 9.45
C ASP A 222 -17.68 5.85 10.72
N PRO A 223 -17.05 5.31 11.79
CA PRO A 223 -17.77 4.97 13.02
C PRO A 223 -18.31 6.19 13.78
N ASN A 224 -17.82 7.41 13.51
CA ASN A 224 -18.23 8.61 14.23
C ASN A 224 -19.52 9.21 13.65
N THR A 225 -19.61 9.26 12.33
CA THR A 225 -20.75 9.87 11.60
C THR A 225 -21.75 8.82 11.08
N GLN A 226 -21.35 7.55 11.06
CA GLN A 226 -22.11 6.42 10.53
C GLN A 226 -22.39 6.52 9.01
N GLU A 227 -21.46 7.12 8.27
CA GLU A 227 -21.56 7.31 6.83
C GLU A 227 -20.66 6.33 6.07
N ASN A 228 -21.11 5.92 4.89
CA ASN A 228 -20.25 5.23 3.92
C ASN A 228 -19.41 6.26 3.16
N LEU A 229 -18.11 6.00 3.04
CA LEU A 229 -17.11 6.89 2.48
C LEU A 229 -16.18 6.12 1.54
N THR A 230 -15.59 6.87 0.61
CA THR A 230 -14.35 6.48 -0.07
C THR A 230 -13.20 6.38 0.93
N TYR A 231 -12.16 5.60 0.62
CA TYR A 231 -10.96 5.57 1.47
C TYR A 231 -10.33 6.95 1.60
N LEU A 232 -10.32 7.74 0.51
CA LEU A 232 -9.77 9.09 0.52
C LEU A 232 -10.52 10.01 1.49
N GLN A 233 -11.86 10.03 1.44
CA GLN A 233 -12.68 10.80 2.38
C GLN A 233 -12.47 10.35 3.83
N LEU A 234 -12.27 9.05 4.08
CA LEU A 234 -11.97 8.56 5.42
C LEU A 234 -10.59 9.05 5.90
N VAL A 235 -9.58 9.04 5.03
CA VAL A 235 -8.24 9.56 5.32
C VAL A 235 -8.27 11.06 5.61
N GLU A 236 -9.08 11.84 4.88
CA GLU A 236 -9.24 13.29 5.11
C GLU A 236 -9.84 13.62 6.49
N ARG A 237 -10.62 12.69 7.07
CA ARG A 237 -11.16 12.79 8.43
C ARG A 237 -10.16 12.36 9.52
N CYS A 238 -9.04 11.76 9.15
CA CYS A 238 -8.04 11.30 10.10
C CYS A 238 -7.11 12.43 10.55
N VAL A 239 -6.54 12.26 11.74
CA VAL A 239 -5.51 13.15 12.27
C VAL A 239 -4.16 12.48 12.10
N ARG A 240 -3.17 13.24 11.65
CA ARG A 240 -1.80 12.78 11.53
C ARG A 240 -1.13 12.70 12.90
N ASP A 241 -0.49 11.58 13.22
CA ASP A 241 0.27 11.47 14.46
C ASP A 241 1.55 12.32 14.33
N PRO A 242 1.87 13.23 15.27
CA PRO A 242 3.03 14.09 15.14
C PRO A 242 4.38 13.34 15.23
N ASN A 243 4.39 12.16 15.86
CA ASN A 243 5.60 11.37 16.09
C ASN A 243 5.80 10.31 15.01
N THR A 244 4.72 9.68 14.56
CA THR A 244 4.77 8.62 13.54
C THR A 244 4.41 9.12 12.15
N GLY A 245 3.64 10.20 12.04
CA GLY A 245 3.33 10.87 10.78
C GLY A 245 2.10 10.33 10.10
#